data_AF-A0A2J6TJN9-F1
#
_entry.id   AF-A0A2J6TJN9-F1
#
_cell.length_a   1.000
_cell.length_b   1.000
_cell.length_c   1.000
_cell.angle_alpha   90.00
_cell.angle_beta   90.00
_cell.angle_gamma   90.00
#
_symmetry.space_group_name_H-M   'P 1'
#
loop_
_entity.id
_entity.type
_entity.pdbx_description
1 polymer ?
#
loop_
_entity_poly.entity_id
_entity_poly.type
_entity_poly.pdbx_seq_one_letter_code
_entity_poly.pdbx_strand_id
1 'polypeptide(L)' 'MQTIVSSIELRKHKIFIVATNDRDLKRRVRKVPGVPMVSVARGKYIIERLPDAPEK' A
#
# COMPACT_ATOMS: atom_id res chain seq x y z
N MET A 1 -13.53 -10.34 3.12
CA MET A 1 -12.66 -9.38 2.41
C MET A 1 -11.34 -9.36 3.16
N GLN A 2 -10.38 -10.17 2.70
CA GLN A 2 -9.20 -10.54 3.49
C GLN A 2 -8.30 -9.33 3.72
N THR A 3 -8.26 -8.86 4.96
CA THR A 3 -7.15 -8.06 5.46
C THR A 3 -5.96 -9.00 5.61
N ILE A 4 -5.11 -9.10 4.58
CA ILE A 4 -3.81 -9.79 4.73
C ILE A 4 -2.83 -8.79 5.33
N VAL A 5 -3.02 -8.44 6.60
CA VAL A 5 -1.87 -8.14 7.46
C VAL A 5 -1.72 -9.36 8.34
N SER A 6 -1.09 -10.40 7.79
CA SER A 6 -0.56 -11.46 8.64
C SER A 6 0.47 -10.81 9.55
N SER A 7 0.30 -11.03 10.85
CA SER A 7 1.22 -10.61 11.88
C SER A 7 2.58 -11.29 11.67
N ILE A 8 3.40 -10.71 10.79
CA ILE A 8 4.83 -10.96 10.68
C ILE A 8 5.41 -9.57 10.79
N GLU A 9 6.11 -9.31 11.88
CA GLU A 9 6.66 -8.02 12.30
C GLU A 9 6.84 -7.02 11.14
N LEU A 10 5.87 -6.10 10.98
CA LEU A 10 5.83 -5.00 9.99
C LEU A 10 7.08 -4.09 10.01
N ARG A 11 8.00 -4.32 10.94
CA ARG A 11 9.26 -3.62 11.13
C ARG A 11 10.46 -4.33 10.49
N LYS A 12 10.39 -5.63 10.20
CA LYS A 12 11.56 -6.43 9.79
C LYS A 12 11.79 -6.47 8.29
N HIS A 13 10.76 -6.63 7.46
CA HIS A 13 10.93 -6.84 6.01
C HIS A 13 10.03 -5.91 5.20
N LYS A 14 10.61 -5.13 4.28
CA LYS A 14 9.91 -4.12 3.44
C LYS A 14 9.24 -4.71 2.19
N ILE A 15 8.99 -6.02 2.15
CA ILE A 15 8.52 -6.74 0.95
C ILE A 15 7.00 -6.91 1.00
N PHE A 16 6.25 -5.80 1.01
CA PHE A 16 4.79 -5.86 1.03
C PHE A 16 4.16 -4.65 0.32
N ILE A 17 2.96 -4.86 -0.22
CA ILE A 17 2.12 -3.81 -0.81
C ILE A 17 0.90 -3.63 0.09
N VAL A 18 0.62 -2.39 0.50
CA VAL A 18 -0.52 -2.09 1.38
C VAL A 18 -1.75 -1.79 0.54
N ALA A 19 -2.70 -2.73 0.48
CA ALA A 19 -4.00 -2.51 -0.17
C ALA A 19 -5.02 -1.96 0.82
N THR A 20 -5.33 -0.66 0.75
CA THR A 20 -6.32 -0.03 1.63
C THR A 20 -6.95 1.23 1.04
N ASN A 21 -8.21 1.45 1.37
CA ASN A 21 -8.94 2.69 1.11
C ASN A 21 -9.10 3.57 2.36
N ASP A 22 -8.57 3.14 3.50
CA ASP A 22 -8.62 3.90 4.75
C ASP A 22 -7.70 5.14 4.68
N ARG A 23 -8.28 6.32 4.90
CA ARG A 23 -7.55 7.60 4.76
C ARG A 23 -6.47 7.78 5.81
N ASP A 24 -6.71 7.34 7.04
CA ASP A 24 -5.77 7.50 8.15
C ASP A 24 -4.61 6.52 8.03
N LEU A 25 -4.89 5.28 7.60
CA LEU A 25 -3.86 4.29 7.32
C LEU A 25 -2.99 4.72 6.13
N LYS A 26 -3.59 5.23 5.05
CA LYS A 26 -2.85 5.83 3.93
C LYS A 26 -1.93 6.95 4.40
N ARG A 27 -2.41 7.86 5.24
CA ARG A 27 -1.60 8.97 5.80
C ARG A 27 -0.42 8.45 6.62
N ARG A 28 -0.61 7.40 7.41
CA ARG A 28 0.46 6.77 8.20
C ARG A 28 1.48 6.06 7.31
N VAL A 29 1.02 5.28 6.33
CA VAL A 29 1.89 4.51 5.41
C VAL A 29 2.66 5.44 4.46
N ARG A 30 2.07 6.56 4.01
CA ARG A 30 2.78 7.59 3.22
C ARG A 30 3.96 8.23 3.94
N LYS A 31 4.04 8.16 5.27
CA LYS A 31 5.23 8.62 6.01
C LYS A 31 6.42 7.66 5.86
N VAL A 32 6.17 6.40 5.49
CA VAL A 32 7.21 5.39 5.31
C VAL A 32 7.67 5.40 3.84
N PRO A 33 8.94 5.73 3.55
CA PRO A 33 9.48 5.67 2.21
C PRO A 33 9.69 4.21 1.76
N GLY A 34 9.42 3.92 0.49
CA GLY A 34 9.65 2.59 -0.10
C GLY A 34 8.55 1.55 0.16
N VAL A 35 7.40 1.95 0.72
CA VAL A 35 6.22 1.07 0.85
C VAL A 35 5.23 1.37 -0.27
N PRO A 36 5.01 0.45 -1.22
CA PRO A 36 3.96 0.58 -2.22
C PRO A 36 2.57 0.45 -1.58
N MET A 37 1.61 1.20 -2.10
CA MET A 37 0.21 1.10 -1.65
C MET A 37 -0.74 0.98 -2.83
N VAL A 38 -1.82 0.23 -2.64
CA VAL A 38 -2.90 0.05 -3.62
C VAL A 38 -4.19 0.59 -3.02
N SER A 39 -4.96 1.30 -3.83
CA SER A 39 -6.31 1.72 -3.47
C SER A 39 -7.25 1.53 -4.64
N VAL A 40 -8.53 1.40 -4.33
CA VAL A 40 -9.58 1.21 -5.33
C VAL A 40 -10.32 2.52 -5.49
N ALA A 41 -10.33 3.06 -6.71
CA ALA A 41 -11.12 4.23 -7.07
C ALA A 41 -11.75 4.03 -8.44
N ARG A 42 -13.04 4.35 -8.57
CA ARG A 42 -13.80 4.27 -9.84
C ARG A 42 -13.66 2.90 -10.54
N GLY A 43 -13.69 1.82 -9.76
CA GLY A 43 -13.55 0.45 -10.26
C GLY A 43 -12.15 0.08 -10.77
N LYS A 44 -11.14 0.91 -10.53
CA LYS A 44 -9.74 0.68 -10.92
C LYS A 44 -8.84 0.61 -9.69
N TYR A 45 -7.77 -0.18 -9.79
CA TYR A 45 -6.68 -0.18 -8.81
C TYR A 45 -5.72 0.96 -9.15
N ILE A 46 -5.49 1.82 -8.18
CA ILE A 46 -4.49 2.89 -8.21
C ILE A 46 -3.33 2.44 -7.34
N ILE A 47 -2.16 2.34 -7.95
CA ILE A 47 -0.90 1.99 -7.27
C ILE A 47 -0.14 3.30 -7.01
N GLU A 48 0.27 3.53 -5.77
CA GLU A 48 1.14 4.65 -5.39
C GLU A 48 2.54 4.10 -5.02
N ARG A 49 3.60 4.83 -5.39
CA ARG A 49 5.00 4.58 -4.97
C ARG A 49 5.60 3.24 -5.41
N LEU A 50 5.20 2.74 -6.57
CA LEU A 50 5.87 1.62 -7.23
C LEU A 50 6.97 2.19 -8.16
N PRO A 51 8.24 1.80 -7.99
CA PRO A 51 9.36 2.38 -8.75
C PRO A 51 9.31 2.11 -10.26
N ASP A 52 8.61 1.05 -10.69
CA ASP A 52 8.47 0.65 -12.10
C ASP A 52 7.02 0.75 -12.63
N ALA A 53 6.14 1.49 -11.94
CA ALA A 53 4.79 1.67 -12.46
C ALA A 53 4.84 2.51 -13.75
N PRO A 54 4.22 2.08 -14.85
CA PRO A 54 4.08 2.92 -16.03
C PRO A 54 3.30 4.18 -15.63
N GLU A 55 3.93 5.35 -15.78
CA GLU A 55 3.24 6.63 -15.69
C GLU A 55 2.11 6.62 -16.72
N LYS A 56 0.90 6.98 -16.26
CA LYS A 56 -0.32 6.92 -17.04
C LYS A 56 -0.80 8.31 -17.40
#